data_AF-A0A2V8L7B4-F1
#
_entry.id   AF-A0A2V8L7B4-F1
#
_cell.length_a   1.000
_cell.length_b   1.000
_cell.length_c   1.000
_cell.angle_alpha   90.00
_cell.angle_beta   90.00
_cell.angle_gamma   90.00
#
_symmetry.space_group_name_H-M   'P 1'
#
loop_
_entity.id
_entity.type
_entity.pdbx_description
1 polymer ?
#
loop_
_entity_poly.entity_id
_entity_poly.type
_entity_poly.pdbx_seq_one_letter_code
_entity_poly.pdbx_strand_id
1 'polypeptide(L)' 'MQILIRFPDSETERRALGKLIPRFSGKSWTSGETAVPAQALAFLAEEGIQFTVIGPAPYE' A
#
# COMPACT_ATOMS: atom_id res chain seq x y z
N MET A 1 -5.17 5.73 10.72
CA MET A 1 -4.05 4.80 10.98
C MET A 1 -3.45 4.40 9.64
N GLN A 2 -2.13 4.55 9.50
CA GLN A 2 -1.38 4.03 8.37
C GLN A 2 -0.86 2.63 8.70
N ILE A 3 -0.84 1.77 7.69
CA ILE A 3 -0.36 0.41 7.78
C ILE A 3 0.75 0.27 6.75
N LEU A 4 1.87 -0.27 7.20
CA LEU A 4 2.99 -0.58 6.34
C LEU A 4 2.70 -1.92 5.68
N ILE A 5 2.63 -1.89 4.36
CA ILE A 5 2.51 -3.07 3.52
C ILE A 5 3.73 -3.22 2.62
N ARG A 6 3.97 -4.44 2.16
CA ARG A 6 5.00 -4.75 1.19
C ARG A 6 4.38 -5.44 0.00
N PHE A 7 4.73 -4.99 -1.20
CA PHE A 7 4.30 -5.65 -2.43
C PHE A 7 5.28 -6.78 -2.78
N PRO A 8 4.79 -7.87 -3.40
CA PRO A 8 5.67 -8.96 -3.86
C PRO A 8 6.56 -8.51 -5.03
N ASP A 9 6.06 -7.59 -5.86
CA ASP A 9 6.71 -7.16 -7.10
C ASP A 9 6.49 -5.66 -7.36
N SER A 10 7.44 -5.04 -8.05
CA SER A 10 7.34 -3.63 -8.46
C SER A 10 6.19 -3.36 -9.44
N GLU A 11 5.76 -4.36 -10.22
CA GLU A 11 4.59 -4.20 -11.09
C GLU A 11 3.30 -4.06 -10.26
N THR A 12 3.15 -4.91 -9.25
CA THR A 12 2.01 -4.89 -8.31
C THR A 12 1.98 -3.59 -7.53
N GLU A 13 3.14 -3.11 -7.08
CA GLU A 13 3.27 -1.78 -6.45
C GLU A 13 2.82 -0.68 -7.41
N ARG A 14 3.27 -0.67 -8.66
CA ARG A 14 2.90 0.37 -9.64
C ARG A 14 1.40 0.38 -9.91
N ARG A 15 0.78 -0.80 -10.01
CA ARG A 15 -0.68 -0.95 -10.16
C ARG A 15 -1.40 -0.42 -8.92
N ALA A 16 -0.94 -0.78 -7.73
CA ALA A 16 -1.50 -0.32 -6.47
C ALA A 16 -1.40 1.22 -6.35
N LEU A 17 -0.22 1.80 -6.53
CA LEU A 17 0.00 3.25 -6.44
C LEU A 17 -0.83 4.03 -7.46
N GLY A 18 -0.95 3.51 -8.70
CA GLY A 18 -1.80 4.12 -9.73
C GLY A 18 -3.29 4.10 -9.39
N LYS A 19 -3.73 3.17 -8.54
CA LYS A 19 -5.12 3.07 -8.06
C LYS A 19 -5.36 3.87 -6.78
N LEU A 20 -4.34 3.97 -5.94
CA LEU A 20 -4.39 4.72 -4.68
C LEU A 20 -4.37 6.23 -4.92
N ILE A 21 -3.55 6.75 -5.83
CA ILE A 21 -3.49 8.18 -6.13
C ILE A 21 -4.65 8.55 -7.09
N PRO A 22 -5.44 9.61 -6.84
CA PRO A 22 -5.36 10.59 -5.76
C PRO A 22 -6.26 10.29 -4.53
N ARG A 23 -6.97 9.16 -4.51
CA ARG A 23 -7.98 8.82 -3.49
C ARG A 23 -7.41 8.56 -2.09
N PHE A 24 -6.19 8.03 -2.02
CA PHE A 24 -5.52 7.63 -0.79
C PHE A 24 -4.06 8.09 -0.84
N SER A 25 -3.59 8.72 0.25
CA SER A 25 -2.18 9.07 0.43
C SER A 25 -1.38 7.81 0.75
N GLY A 26 -0.86 7.17 -0.30
CA GLY A 26 0.13 6.09 -0.19
C GLY A 26 1.54 6.66 -0.31
N LYS A 27 2.43 6.26 0.59
CA LYS A 27 3.86 6.57 0.50
C LYS A 27 4.62 5.28 0.26
N SER A 28 5.16 5.09 -0.94
CA SER A 28 6.07 3.98 -1.24
C SER A 28 7.52 4.39 -0.97
N TRP A 29 8.32 3.42 -0.55
CA TRP A 29 9.75 3.53 -0.36
C TRP A 29 10.49 2.67 -1.38
N THR A 30 11.72 3.05 -1.72
CA THR A 30 12.58 2.30 -2.66
C THR A 30 12.88 0.86 -2.22
N SER A 31 12.68 0.53 -0.94
CA SER A 31 12.78 -0.84 -0.40
C SER A 31 11.63 -1.77 -0.82
N GLY A 32 10.58 -1.26 -1.48
CA GLY A 32 9.36 -2.01 -1.83
C GLY A 32 8.30 -2.05 -0.73
N GLU A 33 8.49 -1.25 0.31
CA GLU A 33 7.52 -1.04 1.38
C GLU A 33 6.63 0.16 1.02
N THR A 34 5.37 0.13 1.41
CA THR A 34 4.42 1.20 1.16
C THR A 34 3.53 1.41 2.37
N ALA A 35 3.46 2.64 2.87
CA ALA A 35 2.52 3.02 3.92
C ALA A 35 1.23 3.48 3.26
N VAL A 36 0.14 2.81 3.58
CA VAL A 36 -1.19 3.14 3.09
C VAL A 36 -2.16 3.29 4.27
N PRO A 37 -3.21 4.12 4.18
CA PRO A 37 -4.25 4.13 5.20
C PRO A 37 -4.94 2.77 5.26
N ALA A 38 -5.39 2.34 6.45
CA ALA A 38 -6.06 1.05 6.61
C ALA A 38 -7.26 0.85 5.66
N GLN A 39 -7.98 1.93 5.32
CA GLN A 39 -9.08 1.91 4.35
C GLN A 39 -8.65 1.53 2.93
N ALA A 40 -7.41 1.86 2.55
CA ALA A 40 -6.87 1.47 1.25
C ALA A 40 -6.61 -0.03 1.16
N LEU A 41 -6.39 -0.75 2.27
CA LEU A 41 -6.18 -2.20 2.24
C LEU A 41 -7.40 -2.95 1.72
N ALA A 42 -8.60 -2.53 2.16
CA ALA A 42 -9.85 -3.09 1.67
C ALA A 42 -9.97 -2.87 0.16
N PHE A 43 -9.70 -1.65 -0.30
CA PHE A 43 -9.74 -1.31 -1.72
C PHE A 43 -8.72 -2.12 -2.55
N LEU A 44 -7.48 -2.26 -2.08
CA LEU A 44 -6.46 -3.08 -2.75
C LEU A 44 -6.87 -4.56 -2.81
N ALA A 45 -7.50 -5.08 -1.76
CA ALA A 45 -8.01 -6.45 -1.74
C ALA A 45 -9.16 -6.65 -2.74
N GLU A 46 -10.08 -5.68 -2.87
CA GLU A 46 -11.16 -5.71 -3.86
C GLU A 46 -10.63 -5.62 -5.30
N GLU A 47 -9.58 -4.84 -5.54
CA GLU A 47 -8.90 -4.74 -6.83
C GLU A 47 -8.04 -5.99 -7.17
N GLY A 48 -7.94 -6.96 -6.27
CA GLY A 48 -7.16 -8.18 -6.45
C GLY A 48 -5.63 -7.95 -6.39
N ILE A 49 -5.20 -6.88 -5.73
CA ILE A 49 -3.79 -6.56 -5.53
C ILE A 49 -3.26 -7.40 -4.37
N GLN A 50 -2.20 -8.18 -4.62
CA GLN A 50 -1.51 -8.91 -3.55
C GLN A 50 -0.57 -7.98 -2.78
N PHE A 51 -0.71 -7.97 -1.46
CA PHE A 51 0.17 -7.24 -0.55
C PHE A 51 0.38 -8.04 0.74
N THR A 52 1.50 -7.79 1.40
CA THR A 52 1.82 -8.36 2.72
C THR A 52 1.76 -7.25 3.75
N VAL A 53 1.01 -7.46 4.84
CA VAL A 53 1.01 -6.50 5.96
C VAL A 53 2.24 -6.73 6.82
N ILE A 54 3.08 -5.70 6.94
CA ILE A 54 4.28 -5.72 7.78
C ILE A 54 3.94 -5.30 9.22
N GLY A 55 3.08 -4.29 9.36
CA GLY A 55 2.63 -3.83 10.67
C GLY A 55 2.00 -2.43 10.64
N PRO A 56 1.63 -1.87 11.80
CA PRO A 56 1.25 -0.48 11.88
C PRO A 56 2.42 0.39 11.43
N ALA A 57 2.19 1.30 10.48
CA ALA A 57 3.21 2.28 10.13
C ALA A 57 3.38 3.19 11.35
N PRO A 58 4.60 3.33 11.91
CA PRO A 58 4.83 4.26 13.01
C PRO A 58 4.49 5.66 12.48
N TYR A 59 3.44 6.24 13.05
CA TYR A 59 3.13 7.65 12.89
C TYR A 59 4.19 8.43 13.67
N GLU A 60 4.91 9.34 13.02
CA GLU A 60 5.40 10.55 13.70
C GLU A 60 4.26 11.57 13.76
#